data_AF-A0A7K0C4D1-F1
#
_entry.id   AF-A0A7K0C4D1-F1
#
_cell.length_a   1.000
_cell.length_b   1.000
_cell.length_c   1.000
_cell.angle_alpha   90.00
_cell.angle_beta   90.00
_cell.angle_gamma   90.00
#
_symmetry.space_group_name_H-M   'P 1'
#
loop_
_entity.id
_entity.type
_entity.pdbx_description
1 polymer ?
#
loop_
_entity_poly.entity_id
_entity_poly.type
_entity_poly.pdbx_seq_one_letter_code
_entity_poly.pdbx_strand_id
1 'polypeptide(L)'
;MPRSARLTTLAMAVSALGYTALACWFTITTLDRPSSVRQLDLNVYLGAIGTVSRGAPLYSYAAPNGDPFTYPPFALLVLWPAGQVPDGLLRLLWTLATCGAVVAMAAVAVRRAGRSRWLFAVAALLLVSAPLQSDLRFGQVSVFLVALAFADAAGVVPPRWRGVLIGLTSAIKLTPLLFIGYLLVTGQRRAAARALGVFAACGAVAAAVLPRDSLTFWTGAVFSTSRIGDLSIGGNQSLNGMLLRLPLTDADRGTAFLLLAAVACGAALYRARDLFRTGHATEAAVITGCATLAVSPVSWTHHQAWTVLAGILLFARGSLLRRTAAVAIIAVMVVPGPALGHGVLGFAAANARALCAFALCCLGLLTAWRAARTPHLLLAGRLRLRPRALAAAGGAAVLFAGGLVVTHLIQVRMLTTDDLAAPVWQEALGYTEEGGRPRTEWPEVAPGGEPVNYGASYDGETALVAAGAVGPAVQRLVLATSAGGPRYDVPLTASPRPGTRLFALSITDASSADLLAYDAAGRLLCHCGGGKLSGS
;
A
#
# COMPACT_ATOMS: atom_id res chain seq x y z
N MET A 1 28.00 20.51 30.81
CA MET A 1 27.52 20.37 29.41
C MET A 1 27.10 21.73 28.86
N PRO A 2 27.53 22.12 27.65
CA PRO A 2 27.09 23.35 26.99
C PRO A 2 25.58 23.33 26.72
N ARG A 3 24.92 24.50 26.75
CA ARG A 3 23.46 24.65 26.53
C ARG A 3 22.98 23.95 25.23
N SER A 4 23.79 23.98 24.17
CA SER A 4 23.49 23.32 22.88
C SER A 4 23.44 21.79 22.96
N ALA A 5 24.27 21.17 23.79
CA ALA A 5 24.27 19.72 24.01
C ALA A 5 23.03 19.28 24.81
N ARG A 6 22.62 20.09 25.81
CA ARG A 6 21.39 19.86 26.57
C ARG A 6 20.14 19.95 25.69
N LEU A 7 20.04 20.96 24.84
CA LEU A 7 18.92 21.13 23.91
C LEU A 7 18.83 19.98 22.88
N THR A 8 19.97 19.50 22.38
CA THR A 8 20.00 18.37 21.44
C THR A 8 19.55 17.08 22.12
N THR A 9 20.02 16.82 23.34
CA THR A 9 19.62 15.66 24.14
C THR A 9 18.13 15.68 24.46
N LEU A 10 17.60 16.85 24.85
CA LEU A 10 16.17 17.03 25.11
C LEU A 10 15.33 16.77 23.85
N ALA A 11 15.72 17.33 22.69
CA ALA A 11 15.01 17.09 21.44
C ALA A 11 15.00 15.60 21.02
N MET A 12 16.11 14.89 21.26
CA MET A 12 16.19 13.44 21.04
C MET A 12 15.28 12.67 21.99
N ALA A 13 15.25 13.03 23.27
CA ALA A 13 14.37 12.41 24.26
C ALA A 13 12.89 12.65 23.94
N VAL A 14 12.51 13.88 23.60
CA VAL A 14 11.14 14.23 23.22
C VAL A 14 10.70 13.48 21.95
N SER A 15 11.57 13.40 20.93
CA SER A 15 11.24 12.63 19.72
C SER A 15 11.17 11.12 19.96
N ALA A 16 12.00 10.58 20.86
CA ALA A 16 11.93 9.17 21.27
C ALA A 16 10.63 8.86 22.02
N LEU A 17 10.23 9.73 22.96
CA LEU A 17 8.95 9.62 23.65
C LEU A 17 7.77 9.73 22.68
N GLY A 18 7.81 10.69 21.75
CA GLY A 18 6.79 10.85 20.72
C GLY A 18 6.68 9.62 19.81
N TYR A 19 7.81 9.07 19.37
CA TYR A 19 7.82 7.82 18.60
C TYR A 19 7.24 6.65 19.40
N THR A 20 7.61 6.52 20.67
CA THR A 20 7.12 5.46 21.56
C THR A 20 5.61 5.57 21.76
N ALA A 21 5.09 6.78 22.00
CA ALA A 21 3.66 7.04 22.12
C ALA A 21 2.91 6.67 20.83
N LEU A 22 3.43 7.06 19.65
CA LEU A 22 2.86 6.68 18.36
C LEU A 22 2.89 5.16 18.14
N ALA A 23 3.99 4.50 18.47
CA ALA A 23 4.13 3.06 18.35
C ALA A 23 3.14 2.32 19.27
N CYS A 24 2.99 2.76 20.51
CA CYS A 24 1.98 2.22 21.43
C CYS A 24 0.56 2.45 20.89
N TRP A 25 0.24 3.66 20.46
CA TRP A 25 -1.06 4.00 19.89
C TRP A 25 -1.40 3.13 18.67
N PHE A 26 -0.48 3.00 17.71
CA PHE A 26 -0.71 2.16 16.52
C PHE A 26 -0.73 0.67 16.84
N THR A 27 0.00 0.23 17.87
CA THR A 27 -0.07 -1.14 18.34
C THR A 27 -1.46 -1.44 18.88
N ILE A 28 -1.95 -0.63 19.82
CA ILE A 28 -3.28 -0.78 20.43
C ILE A 28 -4.36 -0.75 19.35
N THR A 29 -4.40 0.31 18.53
CA THR A 29 -5.42 0.47 17.49
C THR A 29 -5.37 -0.58 16.38
N THR A 30 -4.21 -1.22 16.14
CA THR A 30 -4.11 -2.35 15.20
C THR A 30 -4.65 -3.63 15.83
N LEU A 31 -4.35 -3.87 17.11
CA LEU A 31 -4.76 -5.08 17.82
C LEU A 31 -6.25 -5.07 18.20
N ASP A 32 -6.81 -3.89 18.48
CA ASP A 32 -8.23 -3.69 18.82
C ASP A 32 -9.18 -3.90 17.64
N ARG A 33 -8.65 -4.00 16.41
CA ARG A 33 -9.50 -4.24 15.23
C ARG A 33 -10.21 -5.59 15.30
N PRO A 34 -11.42 -5.71 14.74
CA PRO A 34 -12.09 -7.00 14.60
C PRO A 34 -11.20 -8.03 13.90
N SER A 35 -11.24 -9.27 14.37
CA SER A 35 -10.42 -10.38 13.82
C SER A 35 -10.60 -10.57 12.31
N SER A 36 -11.79 -10.27 11.78
CA SER A 36 -12.14 -10.37 10.37
C SER A 36 -11.36 -9.42 9.46
N VAL A 37 -10.85 -8.30 9.98
CA VAL A 37 -10.14 -7.26 9.21
C VAL A 37 -8.76 -6.91 9.77
N ARG A 38 -8.35 -7.57 10.85
CA ARG A 38 -7.08 -7.35 11.52
C ARG A 38 -5.97 -8.16 10.85
N GLN A 39 -4.96 -7.45 10.34
CA GLN A 39 -3.74 -8.03 9.77
C GLN A 39 -4.04 -9.14 8.74
N LEU A 40 -4.80 -8.78 7.71
CA LEU A 40 -5.27 -9.70 6.68
C LEU A 40 -4.15 -10.49 6.01
N ASP A 41 -3.00 -9.86 5.73
CA ASP A 41 -1.88 -10.55 5.08
C ASP A 41 -1.17 -11.52 6.04
N LEU A 42 -1.12 -11.20 7.34
CA LEU A 42 -0.65 -12.15 8.35
C LEU A 42 -1.57 -13.36 8.42
N ASN A 43 -2.90 -13.17 8.30
CA ASN A 43 -3.86 -14.27 8.24
C ASN A 43 -3.65 -15.13 6.98
N VAL A 44 -3.31 -14.53 5.83
CA VAL A 44 -2.91 -15.28 4.61
C VAL A 44 -1.70 -16.17 4.90
N TYR A 45 -0.67 -15.66 5.58
CA TYR A 45 0.52 -16.46 5.91
C TYR A 45 0.18 -17.62 6.85
N LEU A 46 -0.59 -17.36 7.91
CA LEU A 46 -0.98 -18.38 8.89
C LEU A 46 -1.90 -19.44 8.27
N GLY A 47 -2.86 -19.03 7.44
CA GLY A 47 -3.74 -19.96 6.75
C GLY A 47 -3.01 -20.82 5.72
N ALA A 48 -2.02 -20.26 5.01
CA ALA A 48 -1.15 -21.03 4.13
C ALA A 48 -0.31 -22.07 4.89
N ILE A 49 0.27 -21.70 6.04
CA ILE A 49 0.97 -22.63 6.93
C ILE A 49 0.02 -23.75 7.39
N GLY A 50 -1.18 -23.40 7.85
CA GLY A 50 -2.19 -24.37 8.28
C GLY A 50 -2.62 -25.32 7.15
N THR A 51 -2.69 -24.82 5.91
CA THR A 51 -3.04 -25.62 4.73
C THR A 51 -1.98 -26.68 4.44
N VAL A 52 -0.72 -26.27 4.39
CA VAL A 52 0.40 -27.20 4.19
C VAL A 52 0.55 -28.16 5.37
N SER A 53 0.31 -27.71 6.60
CA SER A 53 0.32 -28.56 7.80
C SER A 53 -0.71 -29.68 7.76
N ARG A 54 -1.82 -29.49 7.04
CA ARG A 54 -2.86 -30.52 6.80
C ARG A 54 -2.59 -31.40 5.57
N GLY A 55 -1.43 -31.25 4.94
CA GLY A 55 -1.03 -32.03 3.76
C GLY A 55 -1.61 -31.53 2.43
N ALA A 56 -2.26 -30.36 2.40
CA ALA A 56 -2.77 -29.76 1.17
C ALA A 56 -1.70 -28.90 0.46
N PRO A 57 -1.74 -28.77 -0.88
CA PRO A 57 -0.79 -27.94 -1.62
C PRO A 57 -0.78 -26.47 -1.17
N LEU A 58 0.39 -25.84 -1.13
CA LEU A 58 0.54 -24.44 -0.72
C LEU A 58 -0.31 -23.50 -1.58
N TYR A 59 -0.25 -23.68 -2.90
CA TYR A 59 -0.88 -22.77 -3.85
C TYR A 59 -2.37 -23.05 -4.10
N SER A 60 -2.97 -24.05 -3.43
CA SER A 60 -4.43 -24.22 -3.37
C SER A 60 -5.08 -23.41 -2.25
N TYR A 61 -4.29 -22.79 -1.36
CA TYR A 61 -4.82 -21.93 -0.31
C TYR A 61 -5.40 -20.62 -0.87
N ALA A 62 -6.60 -20.28 -0.41
CA ALA A 62 -7.19 -18.96 -0.50
C ALA A 62 -7.77 -18.57 0.86
N ALA A 63 -7.53 -17.34 1.29
CA ALA A 63 -8.13 -16.78 2.49
C ALA A 63 -9.64 -16.56 2.32
N PRO A 64 -10.40 -16.31 3.40
CA PRO A 64 -11.86 -16.05 3.29
C PRO A 64 -12.24 -14.88 2.39
N ASN A 65 -11.34 -13.90 2.22
CA ASN A 65 -11.50 -12.78 1.30
C ASN A 65 -11.02 -13.08 -0.14
N GLY A 66 -10.62 -14.32 -0.43
CA GLY A 66 -10.12 -14.76 -1.74
C GLY A 66 -8.61 -14.60 -1.94
N ASP A 67 -7.89 -13.94 -1.03
CA ASP A 67 -6.47 -13.67 -1.22
C ASP A 67 -5.62 -14.96 -1.17
N PRO A 68 -4.80 -15.23 -2.20
CA PRO A 68 -3.95 -16.42 -2.21
C PRO A 68 -2.58 -16.17 -1.58
N PHE A 69 -1.86 -17.26 -1.31
CA PHE A 69 -0.41 -17.18 -1.10
C PHE A 69 0.32 -16.91 -2.44
N THR A 70 1.19 -15.89 -2.45
CA THR A 70 1.82 -15.38 -3.70
C THR A 70 3.35 -15.44 -3.71
N TYR A 71 3.98 -15.82 -2.61
CA TYR A 71 5.44 -15.78 -2.46
C TYR A 71 6.11 -17.11 -2.88
N PRO A 72 7.43 -17.11 -3.14
CA PRO A 72 8.18 -18.36 -3.32
C PRO A 72 8.01 -19.30 -2.11
N PRO A 73 8.12 -20.63 -2.25
CA PRO A 73 7.88 -21.55 -1.14
C PRO A 73 8.85 -21.37 0.03
N PHE A 74 10.06 -20.84 -0.21
CA PHE A 74 11.00 -20.49 0.86
C PHE A 74 10.40 -19.49 1.87
N ALA A 75 9.53 -18.59 1.42
CA ALA A 75 8.83 -17.67 2.31
C ALA A 75 7.97 -18.40 3.34
N LEU A 76 7.30 -19.49 2.95
CA LEU A 76 6.51 -20.30 3.87
C LEU A 76 7.41 -20.90 4.95
N LEU A 77 8.61 -21.39 4.61
CA LEU A 77 9.56 -21.95 5.57
C LEU A 77 10.04 -20.92 6.59
N VAL A 78 10.32 -19.68 6.13
CA VAL A 78 10.70 -18.57 7.01
C VAL A 78 9.56 -18.17 7.94
N LEU A 79 8.32 -18.19 7.44
CA LEU A 79 7.13 -17.82 8.20
C LEU A 79 6.59 -18.97 9.07
N TRP A 80 7.00 -20.22 8.82
CA TRP A 80 6.51 -21.42 9.49
C TRP A 80 6.51 -21.32 11.03
N PRO A 81 7.58 -20.82 11.69
CA PRO A 81 7.60 -20.68 13.15
C PRO A 81 6.48 -19.77 13.68
N ALA A 82 5.99 -18.80 12.90
CA ALA A 82 4.90 -17.93 13.30
C ALA A 82 3.59 -18.73 13.53
N GLY A 83 3.35 -19.79 12.75
CA GLY A 83 2.19 -20.65 12.93
C GLY A 83 2.19 -21.48 14.21
N GLN A 84 3.31 -21.49 14.95
CA GLN A 84 3.46 -22.22 16.22
C GLN A 84 3.30 -21.32 17.45
N VAL A 85 3.20 -20.00 17.25
CA VAL A 85 3.08 -19.01 18.34
C VAL A 85 1.59 -18.73 18.58
N PRO A 86 1.13 -18.65 19.85
CA PRO A 86 -0.24 -18.24 20.16
C PRO A 86 -0.62 -16.93 19.48
N ASP A 87 -1.79 -16.87 18.85
CA ASP A 87 -2.20 -15.77 17.94
C ASP A 87 -2.01 -14.37 18.55
N GLY A 88 -2.53 -14.14 19.77
CA GLY A 88 -2.39 -12.84 20.45
C GLY A 88 -0.93 -12.42 20.67
N LEU A 89 -0.08 -13.36 21.09
CA LEU A 89 1.35 -13.11 21.29
C LEU A 89 2.06 -12.85 19.95
N LEU A 90 1.76 -13.63 18.91
CA LEU A 90 2.33 -13.43 17.58
C LEU A 90 2.02 -12.04 17.05
N ARG A 91 0.76 -11.61 17.12
CA ARG A 91 0.34 -10.31 16.59
C ARG A 91 1.01 -9.15 17.33
N LEU A 92 1.15 -9.27 18.65
CA LEU A 92 1.90 -8.30 19.46
C LEU A 92 3.37 -8.25 19.02
N LEU A 93 4.05 -9.40 18.99
CA LEU A 93 5.46 -9.48 18.60
C LEU A 93 5.70 -8.99 17.17
N TRP A 94 4.81 -9.34 16.23
CA TRP A 94 4.87 -8.90 14.83
C TRP A 94 4.77 -7.38 14.74
N THR A 95 3.81 -6.78 15.46
CA THR A 95 3.59 -5.34 15.47
C THR A 95 4.79 -4.59 16.08
N LEU A 96 5.30 -5.07 17.22
CA LEU A 96 6.49 -4.53 17.85
C LEU A 96 7.73 -4.66 16.95
N ALA A 97 7.87 -5.79 16.24
CA ALA A 97 8.94 -6.00 15.28
C ALA A 97 8.81 -5.02 14.10
N THR A 98 7.62 -4.77 13.57
CA THR A 98 7.38 -3.77 12.52
C THR A 98 7.82 -2.38 12.98
N CYS A 99 7.46 -1.96 14.20
CA CYS A 99 7.97 -0.72 14.78
C CYS A 99 9.51 -0.71 14.87
N GLY A 100 10.12 -1.79 15.38
CA GLY A 100 11.57 -1.94 15.41
C GLY A 100 12.24 -1.82 14.03
N ALA A 101 11.64 -2.41 13.00
CA ALA A 101 12.12 -2.32 11.62
C ALA A 101 12.07 -0.88 11.09
N VAL A 102 11.04 -0.10 11.45
CA VAL A 102 10.95 1.34 11.14
C VAL A 102 12.10 2.12 11.76
N VAL A 103 12.43 1.86 13.04
CA VAL A 103 13.59 2.50 13.70
C VAL A 103 14.89 2.09 13.01
N ALA A 104 15.04 0.82 12.63
CA ALA A 104 16.22 0.34 11.92
C ALA A 104 16.41 1.05 10.57
N MET A 105 15.34 1.18 9.77
CA MET A 105 15.39 1.93 8.51
C MET A 105 15.75 3.41 8.74
N ALA A 106 15.15 4.05 9.73
CA ALA A 106 15.47 5.42 10.10
C ALA A 106 16.95 5.57 10.50
N ALA A 107 17.49 4.63 11.28
CA ALA A 107 18.90 4.60 11.68
C ALA A 107 19.84 4.51 10.48
N VAL A 108 19.54 3.65 9.50
CA VAL A 108 20.31 3.57 8.25
C VAL A 108 20.28 4.90 7.49
N ALA A 109 19.11 5.52 7.38
CA ALA A 109 18.92 6.79 6.66
C ALA A 109 19.69 7.95 7.33
N VAL A 110 19.62 8.10 8.65
CA VAL A 110 20.21 9.26 9.35
C VAL A 110 21.71 9.10 9.63
N ARG A 111 22.19 7.87 9.84
CA ARG A 111 23.60 7.63 10.22
C ARG A 111 24.56 8.08 9.13
N ARG A 112 24.27 7.75 7.86
CA ARG A 112 25.11 8.11 6.71
C ARG A 112 25.01 9.58 6.31
N ALA A 113 23.92 10.24 6.71
CA ALA A 113 23.75 11.67 6.54
C ALA A 113 24.46 12.49 7.66
N GLY A 114 25.02 11.85 8.69
CA GLY A 114 25.62 12.54 9.85
C GLY A 114 24.56 13.23 10.74
N ARG A 115 23.36 12.63 10.83
CA ARG A 115 22.15 13.27 11.36
C ARG A 115 21.48 12.43 12.47
N SER A 116 22.26 11.69 13.25
CA SER A 116 21.78 10.76 14.30
C SER A 116 20.73 11.35 15.25
N ARG A 117 20.82 12.65 15.57
CA ARG A 117 19.83 13.36 16.40
C ARG A 117 18.40 13.36 15.85
N TRP A 118 18.22 13.06 14.56
CA TRP A 118 16.91 13.01 13.89
C TRP A 118 16.32 11.61 13.84
N LEU A 119 16.97 10.60 14.44
CA LEU A 119 16.56 9.20 14.36
C LEU A 119 15.06 9.01 14.63
N PHE A 120 14.59 9.40 15.82
CA PHE A 120 13.20 9.15 16.22
C PHE A 120 12.21 10.06 15.51
N ALA A 121 12.62 11.25 15.08
CA ALA A 121 11.78 12.10 14.22
C ALA A 121 11.56 11.48 12.84
N VAL A 122 12.62 10.91 12.24
CA VAL A 122 12.53 10.18 10.97
C VAL A 122 11.75 8.88 11.13
N ALA A 123 11.95 8.15 12.22
CA ALA A 123 11.18 6.94 12.53
C ALA A 123 9.69 7.26 12.72
N ALA A 124 9.36 8.35 13.42
CA ALA A 124 7.97 8.81 13.58
C ALA A 124 7.36 9.18 12.22
N LEU A 125 8.07 9.91 11.37
CA LEU A 125 7.60 10.25 10.03
C LEU A 125 7.36 9.01 9.15
N LEU A 126 8.27 8.02 9.21
CA LEU A 126 8.05 6.74 8.53
C LEU A 126 6.81 6.05 9.09
N LEU A 127 6.66 5.96 10.41
CA LEU A 127 5.56 5.26 11.07
C LEU A 127 4.19 5.84 10.70
N VAL A 128 4.04 7.17 10.68
CA VAL A 128 2.76 7.83 10.34
C VAL A 128 2.45 7.84 8.84
N SER A 129 3.42 7.47 7.99
CA SER A 129 3.20 7.44 6.55
C SER A 129 2.24 6.31 6.14
N ALA A 130 1.44 6.55 5.11
CA ALA A 130 0.50 5.59 4.55
C ALA A 130 1.12 4.20 4.28
N PRO A 131 2.38 4.07 3.81
CA PRO A 131 3.00 2.75 3.64
C PRO A 131 3.14 1.97 4.94
N LEU A 132 3.64 2.59 6.02
CA LEU A 132 3.85 1.88 7.28
C LEU A 132 2.55 1.70 8.07
N GLN A 133 1.64 2.67 7.97
CA GLN A 133 0.28 2.49 8.44
C GLN A 133 -0.38 1.31 7.73
N SER A 134 -0.27 1.23 6.39
CA SER A 134 -0.75 0.06 5.65
C SER A 134 -0.07 -1.22 6.10
N ASP A 135 1.25 -1.25 6.27
CA ASP A 135 1.98 -2.46 6.67
C ASP A 135 1.52 -2.99 8.04
N LEU A 136 1.35 -2.11 9.03
CA LEU A 136 0.77 -2.43 10.34
C LEU A 136 -0.65 -3.00 10.23
N ARG A 137 -1.52 -2.33 9.45
CA ARG A 137 -2.92 -2.76 9.26
C ARG A 137 -3.03 -4.16 8.68
N PHE A 138 -2.12 -4.52 7.78
CA PHE A 138 -2.11 -5.81 7.07
C PHE A 138 -1.21 -6.86 7.73
N GLY A 139 -0.29 -6.49 8.61
CA GLY A 139 0.68 -7.43 9.19
C GLY A 139 1.66 -7.94 8.13
N GLN A 140 2.17 -7.04 7.29
CA GLN A 140 2.99 -7.39 6.14
C GLN A 140 4.43 -7.77 6.51
N VAL A 141 5.00 -8.72 5.76
CA VAL A 141 6.43 -9.08 5.89
C VAL A 141 7.33 -8.07 5.17
N SER A 142 6.75 -7.27 4.28
CA SER A 142 7.45 -6.40 3.34
C SER A 142 8.36 -5.38 4.04
N VAL A 143 7.93 -4.79 5.17
CA VAL A 143 8.77 -3.86 5.96
C VAL A 143 10.10 -4.48 6.41
N PHE A 144 10.11 -5.76 6.81
CA PHE A 144 11.32 -6.47 7.22
C PHE A 144 12.26 -6.66 6.03
N LEU A 145 11.70 -7.03 4.88
CA LEU A 145 12.47 -7.22 3.65
C LEU A 145 13.10 -5.90 3.20
N VAL A 146 12.36 -4.81 3.25
CA VAL A 146 12.88 -3.46 2.97
C VAL A 146 14.01 -3.12 3.94
N ALA A 147 13.82 -3.30 5.25
CA ALA A 147 14.84 -2.98 6.25
C ALA A 147 16.15 -3.76 6.02
N LEU A 148 16.05 -5.06 5.76
CA LEU A 148 17.19 -5.94 5.51
C LEU A 148 17.90 -5.61 4.19
N ALA A 149 17.16 -5.49 3.08
CA ALA A 149 17.71 -5.13 1.78
C ALA A 149 18.33 -3.72 1.81
N PHE A 150 17.70 -2.77 2.50
CA PHE A 150 18.22 -1.42 2.66
C PHE A 150 19.51 -1.39 3.47
N ALA A 151 19.58 -2.12 4.59
CA ALA A 151 20.80 -2.21 5.39
C ALA A 151 21.97 -2.79 4.58
N ASP A 152 21.74 -3.83 3.79
CA ASP A 152 22.77 -4.46 2.97
C ASP A 152 23.21 -3.57 1.81
N ALA A 153 22.26 -3.05 1.01
CA ALA A 153 22.54 -2.18 -0.13
C ALA A 153 23.15 -0.84 0.30
N ALA A 154 22.72 -0.27 1.43
CA ALA A 154 23.36 0.89 2.01
C ALA A 154 24.75 0.54 2.57
N GLY A 155 25.18 -0.72 2.65
CA GLY A 155 26.51 -1.08 3.12
C GLY A 155 26.69 -0.99 4.64
N VAL A 156 25.61 -1.19 5.40
CA VAL A 156 25.67 -1.43 6.85
C VAL A 156 26.30 -2.78 7.14
N VAL A 157 26.02 -3.77 6.29
CA VAL A 157 26.57 -5.12 6.37
C VAL A 157 28.07 -5.09 6.02
N PRO A 158 28.94 -5.78 6.80
CA PRO A 158 30.37 -5.86 6.51
C PRO A 158 30.67 -6.36 5.09
N PRO A 159 31.75 -5.90 4.44
CA PRO A 159 32.06 -6.27 3.05
C PRO A 159 32.11 -7.78 2.76
N ARG A 160 32.49 -8.61 3.75
CA ARG A 160 32.51 -10.08 3.63
C ARG A 160 31.14 -10.74 3.59
N TRP A 161 30.09 -10.07 4.08
CA TRP A 161 28.71 -10.58 4.13
C TRP A 161 27.76 -9.81 3.20
N ARG A 162 28.23 -8.74 2.55
CA ARG A 162 27.41 -7.93 1.66
C ARG A 162 26.77 -8.77 0.55
N GLY A 163 25.49 -8.59 0.31
CA GLY A 163 24.67 -9.34 -0.63
C GLY A 163 23.87 -10.49 0.01
N VAL A 164 24.22 -10.94 1.22
CA VAL A 164 23.52 -12.06 1.87
C VAL A 164 22.06 -11.70 2.19
N LEU A 165 21.80 -10.51 2.74
CA LEU A 165 20.42 -10.11 3.07
C LEU A 165 19.62 -9.80 1.81
N ILE A 166 20.27 -9.27 0.76
CA ILE A 166 19.62 -9.11 -0.55
C ILE A 166 19.19 -10.48 -1.09
N GLY A 167 20.07 -11.48 -1.10
CA GLY A 167 19.74 -12.83 -1.55
C GLY A 167 18.61 -13.48 -0.73
N LEU A 168 18.67 -13.35 0.60
CA LEU A 168 17.67 -13.88 1.52
C LEU A 168 16.29 -13.22 1.28
N THR A 169 16.25 -11.89 1.19
CA THR A 169 14.99 -11.17 0.95
C THR A 169 14.42 -11.46 -0.44
N SER A 170 15.26 -11.61 -1.46
CA SER A 170 14.87 -12.07 -2.80
C SER A 170 14.25 -13.47 -2.81
N ALA A 171 14.70 -14.37 -1.92
CA ALA A 171 14.14 -15.71 -1.81
C ALA A 171 12.78 -15.73 -1.10
N ILE A 172 12.51 -14.76 -0.23
CA ILE A 172 11.21 -14.59 0.44
C ILE A 172 10.21 -13.88 -0.46
N LYS A 173 10.65 -12.89 -1.26
CA LYS A 173 9.81 -12.16 -2.21
C LYS A 173 10.68 -11.73 -3.38
N LEU A 174 10.25 -11.92 -4.62
CA LEU A 174 11.14 -11.72 -5.78
C LEU A 174 11.53 -10.24 -6.02
N THR A 175 10.76 -9.29 -5.50
CA THR A 175 10.94 -7.84 -5.72
C THR A 175 12.37 -7.32 -5.49
N PRO A 176 13.13 -7.73 -4.45
CA PRO A 176 14.49 -7.29 -4.23
C PRO A 176 15.53 -7.84 -5.21
N LEU A 177 15.18 -8.75 -6.14
CA LEU A 177 16.13 -9.26 -7.15
C LEU A 177 16.81 -8.14 -7.95
N LEU A 178 16.15 -7.00 -8.16
CA LEU A 178 16.75 -5.83 -8.79
C LEU A 178 18.00 -5.33 -8.06
N PHE A 179 18.11 -5.54 -6.74
CA PHE A 179 19.30 -5.18 -5.97
C PHE A 179 20.54 -6.01 -6.37
N ILE A 180 20.38 -7.19 -6.97
CA ILE A 180 21.51 -7.91 -7.57
C ILE A 180 22.05 -7.13 -8.77
N GLY A 181 21.16 -6.58 -9.62
CA GLY A 181 21.52 -5.66 -10.70
C GLY A 181 22.24 -4.41 -10.18
N TYR A 182 21.75 -3.83 -9.07
CA TYR A 182 22.43 -2.74 -8.36
C TYR A 182 23.86 -3.12 -7.94
N LEU A 183 24.07 -4.30 -7.35
CA LEU A 183 25.41 -4.77 -6.96
C LEU A 183 26.32 -4.93 -8.18
N LEU A 184 25.80 -5.39 -9.32
CA LEU A 184 26.56 -5.51 -10.57
C LEU A 184 26.97 -4.15 -11.14
N VAL A 185 26.03 -3.20 -11.29
CA VAL A 185 26.34 -1.87 -11.86
C VAL A 185 27.25 -1.04 -10.96
N THR A 186 27.21 -1.29 -9.65
CA THR A 186 28.12 -0.66 -8.66
C THR A 186 29.50 -1.35 -8.58
N GLY A 187 29.75 -2.41 -9.37
CA GLY A 187 31.02 -3.12 -9.42
C GLY A 187 31.24 -4.13 -8.30
N GLN A 188 30.22 -4.38 -7.47
CA GLN A 188 30.29 -5.26 -6.30
C GLN A 188 30.05 -6.74 -6.68
N ARG A 189 30.82 -7.26 -7.63
CA ARG A 189 30.63 -8.60 -8.22
C ARG A 189 30.60 -9.73 -7.21
N ARG A 190 31.48 -9.70 -6.19
CA ARG A 190 31.49 -10.71 -5.10
C ARG A 190 30.21 -10.67 -4.28
N ALA A 191 29.67 -9.48 -4.01
CA ALA A 191 28.40 -9.34 -3.30
C ALA A 191 27.22 -9.81 -4.16
N ALA A 192 27.22 -9.51 -5.46
CA ALA A 192 26.21 -10.01 -6.39
C ALA A 192 26.21 -11.55 -6.46
N ALA A 193 27.40 -12.16 -6.56
CA ALA A 193 27.55 -13.62 -6.54
C ALA A 193 27.05 -14.23 -5.22
N ARG A 194 27.34 -13.61 -4.07
CA ARG A 194 26.79 -14.05 -2.78
C ARG A 194 25.28 -13.92 -2.71
N ALA A 195 24.72 -12.81 -3.19
CA ALA A 195 23.27 -12.61 -3.21
C ALA A 195 22.58 -13.68 -4.06
N LEU A 196 23.10 -13.93 -5.27
CA LEU A 196 22.58 -14.98 -6.14
C LEU A 196 22.75 -16.37 -5.52
N GLY A 197 23.89 -16.65 -4.90
CA GLY A 197 24.15 -17.91 -4.22
C GLY A 197 23.22 -18.17 -3.05
N VAL A 198 22.95 -17.16 -2.21
CA VAL A 198 21.97 -17.26 -1.11
C VAL A 198 20.56 -17.44 -1.65
N PHE A 199 20.17 -16.67 -2.65
CA PHE A 199 18.87 -16.82 -3.31
C PHE A 199 18.67 -18.26 -3.84
N ALA A 200 19.66 -18.80 -4.55
CA ALA A 200 19.62 -20.15 -5.08
C ALA A 200 19.63 -21.21 -3.97
N ALA A 201 20.44 -21.03 -2.92
CA ALA A 201 20.48 -21.95 -1.79
C ALA A 201 19.14 -22.01 -1.04
N CYS A 202 18.52 -20.86 -0.77
CA CYS A 202 17.19 -20.78 -0.18
C CYS A 202 16.13 -21.45 -1.07
N GLY A 203 16.20 -21.22 -2.38
CA GLY A 203 15.34 -21.89 -3.36
C GLY A 203 15.53 -23.41 -3.37
N ALA A 204 16.77 -23.90 -3.28
CA ALA A 204 17.09 -25.32 -3.21
C ALA A 204 16.60 -25.96 -1.91
N VAL A 205 16.73 -25.27 -0.77
CA VAL A 205 16.14 -25.71 0.51
C VAL A 205 14.63 -25.82 0.38
N ALA A 206 13.97 -24.83 -0.21
CA ALA A 206 12.53 -24.88 -0.46
C ALA A 206 12.13 -26.01 -1.40
N ALA A 207 12.90 -26.28 -2.45
CA ALA A 207 12.66 -27.40 -3.36
C ALA A 207 12.88 -28.78 -2.68
N ALA A 208 13.79 -28.88 -1.73
CA ALA A 208 14.01 -30.11 -0.97
C ALA A 208 12.88 -30.38 0.03
N VAL A 209 12.37 -29.33 0.70
CA VAL A 209 11.32 -29.47 1.73
C VAL A 209 9.91 -29.49 1.12
N LEU A 210 9.67 -28.69 0.08
CA LEU A 210 8.37 -28.50 -0.60
C LEU A 210 8.53 -28.70 -2.12
N PRO A 211 8.85 -29.92 -2.61
CA PRO A 211 9.21 -30.15 -4.01
C PRO A 211 8.07 -29.84 -4.98
N ARG A 212 6.84 -30.27 -4.67
CA ARG A 212 5.67 -30.07 -5.54
C ARG A 212 5.25 -28.60 -5.61
N ASP A 213 5.26 -27.90 -4.47
CA ASP A 213 4.96 -26.46 -4.44
C ASP A 213 6.04 -25.65 -5.14
N SER A 214 7.31 -26.03 -5.00
CA SER A 214 8.42 -25.40 -5.74
C SER A 214 8.27 -25.56 -7.24
N LEU A 215 7.90 -26.75 -7.72
CA LEU A 215 7.61 -26.94 -9.13
C LEU A 215 6.44 -26.05 -9.58
N THR A 216 5.31 -26.12 -8.87
CA THR A 216 4.10 -25.31 -9.15
C THR A 216 4.41 -23.81 -9.20
N PHE A 217 5.24 -23.31 -8.29
CA PHE A 217 5.62 -21.90 -8.25
C PHE A 217 6.40 -21.49 -9.50
N TRP A 218 7.49 -22.20 -9.78
CA TRP A 218 8.42 -21.83 -10.84
C TRP A 218 7.90 -22.10 -12.25
N THR A 219 6.97 -23.05 -12.44
CA THR A 219 6.41 -23.36 -13.76
C THR A 219 5.10 -22.65 -14.07
N GLY A 220 4.43 -22.05 -13.07
CA GLY A 220 3.12 -21.44 -13.30
C GLY A 220 2.80 -20.28 -12.35
N ALA A 221 2.82 -20.53 -11.04
CA ALA A 221 2.24 -19.60 -10.07
C ALA A 221 2.86 -18.19 -10.11
N VAL A 222 4.16 -18.09 -10.43
CA VAL A 222 4.89 -16.82 -10.58
C VAL A 222 4.46 -16.00 -11.81
N PHE A 223 3.94 -16.64 -12.85
CA PHE A 223 3.50 -16.00 -14.09
C PHE A 223 2.00 -15.68 -14.11
N SER A 224 1.22 -16.34 -13.27
CA SER A 224 -0.24 -16.17 -13.19
C SER A 224 -0.63 -15.01 -12.26
N THR A 225 -0.43 -13.77 -12.71
CA THR A 225 -0.81 -12.57 -11.95
C THR A 225 -2.31 -12.44 -11.73
N SER A 226 -3.14 -13.07 -12.57
CA SER A 226 -4.61 -13.14 -12.40
C SER A 226 -5.05 -13.79 -11.08
N ARG A 227 -4.20 -14.62 -10.47
CA ARG A 227 -4.47 -15.23 -9.16
C ARG A 227 -4.57 -14.20 -8.04
N ILE A 228 -3.90 -13.06 -8.18
CA ILE A 228 -3.80 -12.01 -7.15
C ILE A 228 -5.10 -11.20 -7.06
N GLY A 229 -6.03 -11.36 -8.01
CA GLY A 229 -7.27 -10.59 -8.10
C GLY A 229 -7.18 -9.43 -9.08
N ASP A 230 -8.10 -8.48 -8.97
CA ASP A 230 -8.12 -7.29 -9.85
C ASP A 230 -6.94 -6.36 -9.53
N LEU A 231 -5.96 -6.31 -10.45
CA LEU A 231 -4.76 -5.49 -10.31
C LEU A 231 -4.98 -4.02 -10.68
N SER A 232 -6.16 -3.67 -11.20
CA SER A 232 -6.53 -2.29 -11.54
C SER A 232 -6.97 -1.48 -10.31
N ILE A 233 -7.26 -2.11 -9.17
CA ILE A 233 -7.71 -1.44 -7.95
C ILE A 233 -6.72 -0.36 -7.49
N GLY A 234 -7.21 0.79 -7.02
CA GLY A 234 -6.39 1.96 -6.70
C GLY A 234 -5.24 1.73 -5.70
N GLY A 235 -5.29 0.64 -4.92
CA GLY A 235 -4.19 0.23 -4.05
C GLY A 235 -2.90 -0.14 -4.80
N ASN A 236 -2.99 -0.60 -6.06
CA ASN A 236 -1.81 -0.98 -6.86
C ASN A 236 -1.15 0.26 -7.49
N GLN A 237 -0.08 0.74 -6.86
CA GLN A 237 0.70 1.92 -7.23
C GLN A 237 2.00 1.55 -7.97
N SER A 238 1.92 0.56 -8.87
CA SER A 238 2.97 0.23 -9.84
C SER A 238 2.70 0.90 -11.19
N LEU A 239 3.69 0.90 -12.10
CA LEU A 239 3.45 1.31 -13.49
C LEU A 239 2.41 0.42 -14.17
N ASN A 240 2.44 -0.89 -13.92
CA ASN A 240 1.43 -1.82 -14.46
C ASN A 240 0.02 -1.49 -13.94
N GLY A 241 -0.14 -1.28 -12.63
CA GLY A 241 -1.43 -0.88 -12.03
C GLY A 241 -1.95 0.44 -12.61
N MET A 242 -1.07 1.42 -12.82
CA MET A 242 -1.44 2.69 -13.46
C MET A 242 -1.89 2.49 -14.90
N LEU A 243 -1.20 1.66 -15.69
CA LEU A 243 -1.56 1.39 -17.07
C LEU A 243 -2.84 0.54 -17.20
N LEU A 244 -3.14 -0.33 -16.24
CA LEU A 244 -4.40 -1.09 -16.17
C LEU A 244 -5.63 -0.20 -16.00
N ARG A 245 -5.45 1.04 -15.52
CA ARG A 245 -6.54 2.04 -15.39
C ARG A 245 -6.72 2.90 -16.64
N LEU A 246 -5.93 2.65 -17.68
CA LEU A 246 -6.05 3.32 -18.97
C LEU A 246 -6.78 2.39 -19.96
N PRO A 247 -7.54 2.97 -20.92
CA PRO A 247 -8.21 2.19 -21.94
C PRO A 247 -7.22 1.73 -23.03
N LEU A 248 -6.28 0.86 -22.66
CA LEU A 248 -5.26 0.29 -23.53
C LEU A 248 -5.58 -1.17 -23.85
N THR A 249 -5.26 -1.61 -25.08
CA THR A 249 -5.25 -3.05 -25.40
C THR A 249 -4.18 -3.77 -24.58
N ASP A 250 -4.28 -5.10 -24.43
CA ASP A 250 -3.28 -5.89 -23.71
C ASP A 250 -1.87 -5.78 -24.31
N ALA A 251 -1.79 -5.72 -25.65
CA ALA A 251 -0.52 -5.57 -26.37
C ALA A 251 0.10 -4.18 -26.15
N ASP A 252 -0.70 -3.11 -26.26
CA ASP A 252 -0.22 -1.74 -26.05
C ASP A 252 0.21 -1.53 -24.59
N ARG A 253 -0.57 -2.07 -23.65
CA ARG A 253 -0.24 -2.03 -22.23
C ARG A 253 1.06 -2.77 -21.92
N GLY A 254 1.24 -3.97 -22.45
CA GLY A 254 2.47 -4.74 -22.31
C GLY A 254 3.68 -3.98 -22.84
N THR A 255 3.55 -3.40 -24.04
CA THR A 255 4.61 -2.59 -24.67
C THR A 255 4.94 -1.34 -23.84
N ALA A 256 3.92 -0.58 -23.42
CA ALA A 256 4.09 0.61 -22.59
C ALA A 256 4.73 0.28 -21.25
N PHE A 257 4.32 -0.82 -20.61
CA PHE A 257 4.91 -1.28 -19.35
C PHE A 257 6.39 -1.61 -19.52
N LEU A 258 6.75 -2.39 -20.55
CA LEU A 258 8.15 -2.75 -20.81
C LEU A 258 9.02 -1.51 -21.07
N LEU A 259 8.54 -0.55 -21.86
CA LEU A 259 9.27 0.69 -22.12
C LEU A 259 9.46 1.53 -20.85
N LEU A 260 8.39 1.78 -20.09
CA LEU A 260 8.46 2.55 -18.86
C LEU A 260 9.29 1.84 -17.78
N ALA A 261 9.20 0.51 -17.69
CA ALA A 261 10.01 -0.29 -16.78
C ALA A 261 11.49 -0.24 -17.16
N ALA A 262 11.83 -0.35 -18.46
CA ALA A 262 13.20 -0.21 -18.95
C ALA A 262 13.77 1.17 -18.65
N VAL A 263 13.00 2.24 -18.86
CA VAL A 263 13.40 3.61 -18.51
C VAL A 263 13.60 3.76 -17.00
N ALA A 264 12.65 3.31 -16.18
CA ALA A 264 12.73 3.41 -14.72
C ALA A 264 13.95 2.65 -14.17
N CYS A 265 14.10 1.37 -14.53
CA CYS A 265 15.24 0.54 -14.12
C CYS A 265 16.57 1.07 -14.63
N GLY A 266 16.65 1.40 -15.93
CA GLY A 266 17.87 1.90 -16.55
C GLY A 266 18.35 3.21 -15.91
N ALA A 267 17.43 4.18 -15.75
CA ALA A 267 17.74 5.45 -15.11
C ALA A 267 18.12 5.30 -13.64
N ALA A 268 17.36 4.50 -12.88
CA ALA A 268 17.64 4.26 -11.46
C ALA A 268 18.98 3.57 -11.24
N LEU A 269 19.29 2.50 -12.00
CA LEU A 269 20.55 1.76 -11.87
C LEU A 269 21.75 2.59 -12.34
N TYR A 270 21.61 3.35 -13.43
CA TYR A 270 22.63 4.29 -13.89
C TYR A 270 22.96 5.32 -12.79
N ARG A 271 21.94 5.93 -12.19
CA ARG A 271 22.09 6.91 -11.12
C ARG A 271 22.62 6.28 -9.83
N ALA A 272 22.17 5.08 -9.49
CA ALA A 272 22.63 4.34 -8.32
C ALA A 272 24.13 4.04 -8.43
N ARG A 273 24.63 3.69 -9.62
CA ARG A 273 26.06 3.54 -9.89
C ARG A 273 26.84 4.82 -9.59
N ASP A 274 26.38 5.95 -10.11
CA ASP A 274 27.07 7.24 -9.95
C ASP A 274 27.03 7.71 -8.48
N LEU A 275 25.90 7.53 -7.80
CA LEU A 275 25.75 7.80 -6.36
C LEU A 275 26.70 6.91 -5.53
N PHE A 276 26.76 5.62 -5.83
CA PHE A 276 27.62 4.69 -5.11
C PHE A 276 29.10 5.06 -5.25
N ARG A 277 29.55 5.37 -6.48
CA ARG A 277 30.94 5.79 -6.76
C ARG A 277 31.36 7.06 -6.03
N THR A 278 30.39 7.92 -5.69
CA THR A 278 30.63 9.18 -4.97
C THR A 278 30.36 9.07 -3.46
N GLY A 279 30.22 7.85 -2.92
CA GLY A 279 30.06 7.61 -1.48
C GLY A 279 28.61 7.72 -0.97
N HIS A 280 27.62 7.85 -1.85
CA HIS A 280 26.20 8.01 -1.52
C HIS A 280 25.44 6.67 -1.61
N ALA A 281 25.94 5.64 -0.92
CA ALA A 281 25.38 4.29 -1.00
C ALA A 281 23.93 4.20 -0.48
N THR A 282 23.56 5.03 0.50
CA THR A 282 22.19 5.08 1.04
C THR A 282 21.20 5.59 -0.01
N GLU A 283 21.53 6.70 -0.68
CA GLU A 283 20.76 7.27 -1.76
C GLU A 283 20.67 6.31 -2.95
N ALA A 284 21.77 5.61 -3.26
CA ALA A 284 21.83 4.60 -4.32
C ALA A 284 20.92 3.38 -4.02
N ALA A 285 20.85 2.95 -2.77
CA ALA A 285 19.93 1.90 -2.34
C ALA A 285 18.47 2.35 -2.45
N VAL A 286 18.15 3.56 -2.00
CA VAL A 286 16.77 4.09 -2.02
C VAL A 286 16.25 4.26 -3.44
N ILE A 287 17.03 4.81 -4.37
CA ILE A 287 16.58 4.95 -5.77
C ILE A 287 16.38 3.59 -6.44
N THR A 288 17.22 2.59 -6.10
CA THR A 288 17.01 1.21 -6.56
C THR A 288 15.72 0.63 -5.99
N GLY A 289 15.44 0.88 -4.71
CA GLY A 289 14.18 0.53 -4.07
C GLY A 289 12.96 1.16 -4.76
N CYS A 290 13.02 2.44 -5.11
CA CYS A 290 11.96 3.10 -5.89
C CYS A 290 11.74 2.43 -7.25
N ALA A 291 12.79 1.97 -7.91
CA ALA A 291 12.66 1.23 -9.17
C ALA A 291 11.93 -0.10 -8.97
N THR A 292 12.17 -0.82 -7.86
CA THR A 292 11.40 -2.05 -7.56
C THR A 292 9.90 -1.80 -7.44
N LEU A 293 9.49 -0.61 -6.98
CA LEU A 293 8.08 -0.23 -6.88
C LEU A 293 7.48 0.07 -8.25
N ALA A 294 8.22 0.75 -9.11
CA ALA A 294 7.76 1.11 -10.44
C ALA A 294 7.55 -0.13 -11.32
N VAL A 295 8.51 -1.07 -11.30
CA VAL A 295 8.56 -2.19 -12.26
C VAL A 295 7.96 -3.50 -11.75
N SER A 296 7.53 -3.56 -10.49
CA SER A 296 6.75 -4.70 -10.01
C SER A 296 5.40 -4.75 -10.73
N PRO A 297 4.85 -5.94 -11.06
CA PRO A 297 3.49 -6.04 -11.60
C PRO A 297 2.44 -5.51 -10.60
N VAL A 298 2.76 -5.56 -9.31
CA VAL A 298 1.91 -5.09 -8.21
C VAL A 298 2.74 -4.37 -7.16
N SER A 299 2.35 -3.14 -6.84
CA SER A 299 2.98 -2.33 -5.77
C SER A 299 1.95 -1.72 -4.85
N TRP A 300 1.54 -2.48 -3.83
CA TRP A 300 0.63 -2.01 -2.79
C TRP A 300 1.19 -0.83 -2.00
N THR A 301 0.32 -0.10 -1.31
CA THR A 301 0.70 1.04 -0.45
C THR A 301 1.81 0.66 0.53
N HIS A 302 1.73 -0.51 1.17
CA HIS A 302 2.74 -0.98 2.12
C HIS A 302 4.12 -1.28 1.50
N HIS A 303 4.24 -1.42 0.18
CA HIS A 303 5.55 -1.52 -0.48
C HIS A 303 6.29 -0.17 -0.55
N GLN A 304 5.57 0.95 -0.47
CA GLN A 304 6.07 2.27 -0.87
C GLN A 304 7.03 2.93 0.15
N ALA A 305 7.53 2.22 1.16
CA ALA A 305 8.46 2.79 2.15
C ALA A 305 9.70 3.46 1.53
N TRP A 306 10.16 2.99 0.36
CA TRP A 306 11.28 3.59 -0.37
C TRP A 306 11.06 5.04 -0.79
N THR A 307 9.85 5.44 -1.16
CA THR A 307 9.56 6.82 -1.57
C THR A 307 9.56 7.78 -0.38
N VAL A 308 9.16 7.31 0.81
CA VAL A 308 9.28 8.07 2.06
C VAL A 308 10.75 8.28 2.41
N LEU A 309 11.57 7.22 2.32
CA LEU A 309 13.02 7.31 2.50
C LEU A 309 13.66 8.29 1.49
N ALA A 310 13.20 8.29 0.24
CA ALA A 310 13.64 9.24 -0.78
C ALA A 310 13.34 10.69 -0.38
N GLY A 311 12.12 10.98 0.08
CA GLY A 311 11.74 12.29 0.59
C GLY A 311 12.61 12.75 1.76
N ILE A 312 12.86 11.86 2.74
CA ILE A 312 13.73 12.14 3.90
C ILE A 312 15.16 12.52 3.46
N LEU A 313 15.74 11.74 2.54
CA LEU A 313 17.11 11.98 2.05
C LEU A 313 17.20 13.27 1.22
N LEU A 314 16.20 13.55 0.37
CA LEU A 314 16.08 14.80 -0.38
C LEU A 314 16.02 16.02 0.54
N PHE A 315 15.24 15.94 1.62
CA PHE A 315 15.11 17.02 2.59
C PHE A 315 16.45 17.29 3.31
N ALA A 316 17.12 16.22 3.76
CA ALA A 316 18.33 16.32 4.58
C ALA A 316 19.52 17.01 3.87
N ARG A 317 19.60 16.87 2.54
CA ARG A 317 20.75 17.30 1.70
C ARG A 317 20.35 18.31 0.60
N GLY A 318 19.15 18.87 0.70
CA GLY A 318 18.50 19.58 -0.40
C GLY A 318 18.70 21.10 -0.45
N SER A 319 18.79 21.65 -1.67
CA SER A 319 18.44 23.04 -1.98
C SER A 319 16.94 23.29 -1.72
N LEU A 320 16.47 24.54 -1.81
CA LEU A 320 15.05 24.86 -1.64
C LEU A 320 14.16 23.98 -2.54
N LEU A 321 14.49 23.83 -3.82
CA LEU A 321 13.78 22.97 -4.77
C LEU A 321 13.72 21.49 -4.34
N ARG A 322 14.80 20.96 -3.75
CA ARG A 322 14.81 19.57 -3.28
C ARG A 322 14.00 19.41 -2.01
N ARG A 323 13.98 20.42 -1.14
CA ARG A 323 13.13 20.42 0.06
C ARG A 323 11.66 20.55 -0.29
N THR A 324 11.30 21.36 -1.29
CA THR A 324 9.91 21.42 -1.78
C THR A 324 9.50 20.11 -2.42
N ALA A 325 10.35 19.49 -3.25
CA ALA A 325 10.09 18.16 -3.80
C ALA A 325 9.96 17.09 -2.69
N ALA A 326 10.84 17.13 -1.68
CA ALA A 326 10.76 16.23 -0.54
C ALA A 326 9.44 16.37 0.23
N VAL A 327 9.01 17.60 0.51
CA VAL A 327 7.75 17.88 1.20
C VAL A 327 6.57 17.40 0.36
N ALA A 328 6.58 17.61 -0.96
CA ALA A 328 5.54 17.11 -1.85
C ALA A 328 5.46 15.57 -1.85
N ILE A 329 6.61 14.89 -1.94
CA ILE A 329 6.68 13.41 -1.87
C ILE A 329 6.15 12.92 -0.52
N ILE A 330 6.60 13.53 0.58
CA ILE A 330 6.15 13.15 1.93
C ILE A 330 4.64 13.40 2.09
N ALA A 331 4.12 14.52 1.58
CA ALA A 331 2.69 14.82 1.61
C ALA A 331 1.86 13.76 0.88
N VAL A 332 2.28 13.34 -0.32
CA VAL A 332 1.63 12.23 -1.08
C VAL A 332 1.65 10.90 -0.31
N MET A 333 2.64 10.70 0.56
CA MET A 333 2.79 9.49 1.35
C MET A 333 2.13 9.55 2.73
N VAL A 334 1.70 10.72 3.21
CA VAL A 334 1.11 10.87 4.56
C VAL A 334 -0.37 11.28 4.46
N VAL A 335 -0.69 12.19 3.54
CA VAL A 335 -2.04 12.74 3.39
C VAL A 335 -2.83 11.87 2.41
N PRO A 336 -4.09 11.52 2.72
CA PRO A 336 -5.00 10.93 1.75
C PRO A 336 -5.06 11.81 0.49
N GLY A 337 -5.01 11.19 -0.69
CA GLY A 337 -5.04 11.95 -1.94
C GLY A 337 -6.35 12.73 -2.06
N PRO A 338 -6.35 13.96 -2.60
CA PRO A 338 -7.59 14.69 -2.84
C PRO A 338 -8.47 13.88 -3.80
N ALA A 339 -9.77 13.81 -3.51
CA ALA A 339 -10.78 13.25 -4.41
C ALA A 339 -11.02 14.22 -5.58
N LEU A 340 -9.99 14.39 -6.42
CA LEU A 340 -10.12 15.10 -7.68
C LEU A 340 -10.88 14.15 -8.61
N GLY A 341 -12.05 14.57 -9.09
CA GLY A 341 -12.96 13.77 -9.93
C GLY A 341 -12.37 13.31 -11.27
N HIS A 342 -13.13 13.33 -12.36
CA HIS A 342 -12.69 12.70 -13.61
C HIS A 342 -11.61 13.49 -14.36
N GLY A 343 -10.91 12.80 -15.27
CA GLY A 343 -9.92 13.41 -16.18
C GLY A 343 -8.48 13.32 -15.70
N VAL A 344 -7.59 14.09 -16.33
CA VAL A 344 -6.14 13.99 -16.16
C VAL A 344 -5.70 14.25 -14.71
N LEU A 345 -6.32 15.24 -14.04
CA LEU A 345 -5.98 15.57 -12.64
C LEU A 345 -6.42 14.47 -11.67
N GLY A 346 -7.59 13.88 -11.87
CA GLY A 346 -8.05 12.72 -11.10
C GLY A 346 -7.16 11.50 -11.30
N PHE A 347 -6.81 11.20 -12.55
CA PHE A 347 -5.88 10.12 -12.86
C PHE A 347 -4.51 10.35 -12.19
N ALA A 348 -3.98 11.57 -12.25
CA ALA A 348 -2.72 11.91 -11.60
C ALA A 348 -2.79 11.78 -10.08
N ALA A 349 -3.88 12.23 -9.44
CA ALA A 349 -4.09 12.10 -8.01
C ALA A 349 -4.20 10.63 -7.57
N ALA A 350 -4.99 9.82 -8.30
CA ALA A 350 -5.17 8.39 -8.05
C ALA A 350 -3.86 7.59 -8.21
N ASN A 351 -2.93 8.06 -9.05
CA ASN A 351 -1.65 7.41 -9.33
C ASN A 351 -0.45 8.18 -8.77
N ALA A 352 -0.66 9.13 -7.84
CA ALA A 352 0.39 10.02 -7.37
C ALA A 352 1.60 9.28 -6.80
N ARG A 353 1.40 8.14 -6.11
CA ARG A 353 2.51 7.35 -5.54
C ARG A 353 3.31 6.64 -6.62
N ALA A 354 2.64 6.06 -7.62
CA ALA A 354 3.29 5.45 -8.79
C ALA A 354 4.10 6.49 -9.58
N LEU A 355 3.52 7.67 -9.82
CA LEU A 355 4.17 8.79 -10.50
C LEU A 355 5.38 9.30 -9.70
N CYS A 356 5.27 9.43 -8.38
CA CYS A 356 6.41 9.79 -7.52
C CYS A 356 7.54 8.76 -7.61
N ALA A 357 7.24 7.46 -7.54
CA ALA A 357 8.26 6.41 -7.66
C ALA A 357 8.95 6.46 -9.03
N PHE A 358 8.20 6.62 -10.11
CA PHE A 358 8.74 6.76 -11.47
C PHE A 358 9.59 8.03 -11.63
N ALA A 359 9.10 9.18 -11.15
CA ALA A 359 9.83 10.44 -11.19
C ALA A 359 11.14 10.37 -10.39
N LEU A 360 11.13 9.70 -9.23
CA LEU A 360 12.35 9.45 -8.45
C LEU A 360 13.36 8.58 -9.19
N CYS A 361 12.92 7.61 -10.00
CA CYS A 361 13.82 6.82 -10.85
C CYS A 361 14.44 7.68 -11.96
N CYS A 362 13.62 8.46 -12.67
CA CYS A 362 14.02 9.24 -13.84
C CYS A 362 14.85 10.48 -13.48
N LEU A 363 14.40 11.26 -12.49
CA LEU A 363 15.03 12.50 -12.04
C LEU A 363 16.11 12.24 -10.99
N GLY A 364 16.03 11.12 -10.28
CA GLY A 364 16.91 10.77 -9.18
C GLY A 364 16.67 11.61 -7.93
N LEU A 365 17.42 11.29 -6.88
CA LEU A 365 17.52 12.16 -5.70
C LEU A 365 18.36 13.42 -5.99
N LEU A 366 18.90 13.57 -7.21
CA LEU A 366 19.69 14.69 -7.72
C LEU A 366 19.66 14.77 -9.27
N THR A 367 19.21 15.89 -9.83
CA THR A 367 19.79 16.50 -11.03
C THR A 367 20.55 17.75 -10.60
N ALA A 368 21.87 17.67 -10.46
CA ALA A 368 22.83 18.78 -10.58
C ALA A 368 24.28 18.30 -10.36
N TRP A 369 24.72 17.21 -11.00
CA TRP A 369 26.16 16.89 -11.05
C TRP A 369 26.82 17.37 -12.36
N ARG A 370 26.05 17.72 -13.39
CA ARG A 370 26.59 18.36 -14.61
C ARG A 370 26.88 19.86 -14.46
N ALA A 371 26.31 20.54 -13.46
CA ALA A 371 26.56 21.96 -13.22
C ALA A 371 27.90 22.26 -12.52
N ALA A 372 28.66 21.23 -12.12
CA ALA A 372 29.99 21.40 -11.51
C ALA A 372 31.15 21.26 -12.52
N ARG A 373 30.85 21.16 -13.84
CA ARG A 373 31.87 21.11 -14.91
C ARG A 373 31.73 22.21 -15.97
N THR A 374 30.83 23.17 -15.79
CA THR A 374 30.75 24.37 -16.65
C THR A 374 31.15 25.60 -15.84
N PRO A 375 32.31 26.21 -16.12
CA PRO A 375 32.64 27.52 -15.58
C PRO A 375 31.81 28.58 -16.31
N HIS A 376 31.13 29.43 -15.51
CA HIS A 376 30.49 30.71 -15.85
C HIS A 376 29.31 30.72 -16.83
N LEU A 377 28.16 31.26 -16.38
CA LEU A 377 27.55 32.50 -16.89
C LEU A 377 26.15 32.72 -16.25
N LEU A 378 26.03 33.86 -15.54
CA LEU A 378 24.81 34.69 -15.35
C LEU A 378 23.69 34.10 -14.45
N LEU A 379 22.98 34.86 -13.60
CA LEU A 379 22.81 36.30 -13.43
C LEU A 379 22.37 36.57 -11.97
N ALA A 380 22.82 37.69 -11.41
CA ALA A 380 22.48 38.14 -10.07
C ALA A 380 20.99 38.53 -9.98
N GLY A 381 20.30 38.02 -8.96
CA GLY A 381 18.94 38.43 -8.58
C GLY A 381 18.74 38.20 -7.09
N ARG A 382 19.03 39.22 -6.27
CA ARG A 382 18.85 39.19 -4.82
C ARG A 382 17.35 39.28 -4.48
N LEU A 383 16.74 38.16 -4.09
CA LEU A 383 15.53 38.17 -3.26
C LEU A 383 15.84 37.48 -1.93
N ARG A 384 16.09 38.30 -0.91
CA ARG A 384 16.27 37.85 0.48
C ARG A 384 14.89 37.58 1.09
N LEU A 385 14.38 36.36 0.94
CA LEU A 385 13.23 35.90 1.71
C LEU A 385 13.71 35.32 3.06
N ARG A 386 13.20 35.89 4.17
CA ARG A 386 13.64 35.59 5.53
C ARG A 386 13.19 34.16 5.93
N PRO A 387 14.12 33.24 6.26
CA PRO A 387 13.83 31.81 6.48
C PRO A 387 12.98 31.48 7.71
N ARG A 388 12.67 32.46 8.57
CA ARG A 388 11.86 32.27 9.79
C ARG A 388 10.34 32.26 9.53
N ALA A 389 9.87 32.92 8.47
CA ALA A 389 8.43 32.95 8.14
C ALA A 389 7.95 31.65 7.46
N LEU A 390 8.79 31.02 6.65
CA LEU A 390 8.49 29.74 5.98
C LEU A 390 8.58 28.52 6.92
N ALA A 391 9.40 28.59 7.98
CA ALA A 391 9.44 27.56 9.01
C ALA A 391 8.17 27.56 9.88
N ALA A 392 7.58 28.73 10.11
CA ALA A 392 6.30 28.86 10.79
C ALA A 392 5.12 28.38 9.93
N ALA A 393 5.12 28.67 8.62
CA ALA A 393 4.10 28.17 7.69
C ALA A 393 4.19 26.65 7.45
N GLY A 394 5.42 26.10 7.35
CA GLY A 394 5.64 24.66 7.22
C GLY A 394 5.36 23.87 8.51
N GLY A 395 5.60 24.48 9.69
CA GLY A 395 5.28 23.88 10.98
C GLY A 395 3.78 23.92 11.32
N ALA A 396 3.10 25.03 10.99
CA ALA A 396 1.66 25.17 11.20
C ALA A 396 0.83 24.31 10.24
N ALA A 397 1.26 24.13 8.97
CA ALA A 397 0.58 23.21 8.04
C ALA A 397 0.70 21.74 8.46
N VAL A 398 1.80 21.35 9.12
CA VAL A 398 2.03 19.98 9.61
C VAL A 398 1.33 19.73 10.95
N LEU A 399 1.21 20.74 11.82
CA LEU A 399 0.50 20.64 13.09
C LEU A 399 -1.03 20.81 12.94
N PHE A 400 -1.51 21.53 11.93
CA PHE A 400 -2.93 21.60 11.60
C PHE A 400 -3.40 20.37 10.80
N ALA A 401 -2.52 19.74 10.01
CA ALA A 401 -2.79 18.45 9.37
C ALA A 401 -2.56 17.24 10.30
N GLY A 402 -1.85 17.42 11.42
CA GLY A 402 -1.57 16.38 12.41
C GLY A 402 -2.66 16.16 13.47
N GLY A 403 -3.76 16.94 13.42
CA GLY A 403 -4.82 16.93 14.42
C GLY A 403 -6.11 16.20 14.04
N LEU A 404 -6.26 15.72 12.80
CA LEU A 404 -7.44 14.96 12.35
C LEU A 404 -7.00 13.84 11.40
N VAL A 405 -6.45 12.78 12.00
CA VAL A 405 -6.35 11.47 11.35
C VAL A 405 -7.47 10.62 11.91
N VAL A 406 -8.68 10.83 11.38
CA VAL A 406 -9.70 9.78 11.35
C VAL A 406 -9.54 9.09 10.00
N THR A 407 -9.27 7.79 10.05
CA THR A 407 -9.15 6.94 8.88
C THR A 407 -10.49 6.87 8.13
N HIS A 408 -10.61 7.53 6.98
CA HIS A 408 -11.59 7.14 5.97
C HIS A 408 -10.86 6.66 4.73
N LEU A 409 -10.43 5.40 4.79
CA LEU A 409 -10.35 4.59 3.57
C LEU A 409 -11.79 4.24 3.23
N ILE A 410 -12.21 4.43 1.99
CA ILE A 410 -13.49 3.92 1.49
C ILE A 410 -13.46 2.40 1.72
N GLN A 411 -14.21 1.92 2.72
CA GLN A 411 -14.45 0.51 2.95
C GLN A 411 -15.83 0.22 2.36
N VAL A 412 -15.86 -0.70 1.40
CA VAL A 412 -17.09 -1.27 0.89
C VAL A 412 -17.23 -2.64 1.52
N ARG A 413 -18.25 -2.83 2.37
CA ARG A 413 -18.58 -4.14 2.94
C ARG A 413 -19.83 -4.67 2.23
N MET A 414 -19.66 -5.76 1.50
CA MET A 414 -20.76 -6.52 0.90
C MET A 414 -21.22 -7.59 1.89
N LEU A 415 -22.53 -7.80 2.01
CA LEU A 415 -23.12 -8.56 3.11
C LEU A 415 -23.96 -9.75 2.62
N THR A 416 -24.15 -10.70 3.52
CA THR A 416 -24.87 -11.96 3.30
C THR A 416 -26.28 -11.90 3.88
N THR A 417 -27.10 -12.94 3.67
CA THR A 417 -28.47 -13.03 4.20
C THR A 417 -28.57 -12.90 5.70
N ASP A 418 -27.57 -13.36 6.45
CA ASP A 418 -27.58 -13.32 7.92
C ASP A 418 -27.41 -11.89 8.45
N ASP A 419 -26.71 -11.03 7.68
CA ASP A 419 -26.50 -9.62 8.03
C ASP A 419 -27.78 -8.78 7.87
N LEU A 420 -28.71 -9.18 6.99
CA LEU A 420 -29.99 -8.49 6.76
C LEU A 420 -30.94 -8.53 7.98
N ALA A 421 -30.68 -9.44 8.93
CA ALA A 421 -31.45 -9.54 10.17
C ALA A 421 -31.05 -8.49 11.21
N ALA A 422 -29.94 -7.76 11.03
CA ALA A 422 -29.47 -6.78 12.00
C ALA A 422 -30.33 -5.50 12.00
N PRO A 423 -30.57 -4.86 13.17
CA PRO A 423 -31.47 -3.71 13.30
C PRO A 423 -31.17 -2.55 12.34
N VAL A 424 -29.90 -2.22 12.13
CA VAL A 424 -29.45 -1.13 11.24
C VAL A 424 -29.85 -1.37 9.77
N TRP A 425 -29.86 -2.63 9.33
CA TRP A 425 -30.26 -3.00 7.96
C TRP A 425 -31.78 -3.03 7.82
N GLN A 426 -32.48 -3.43 8.89
CA GLN A 426 -33.93 -3.32 8.93
C GLN A 426 -34.40 -1.86 8.88
N GLU A 427 -33.71 -0.96 9.56
CA GLU A 427 -33.97 0.49 9.48
C GLU A 427 -33.73 1.03 8.07
N ALA A 428 -32.60 0.70 7.44
CA ALA A 428 -32.31 1.09 6.06
C ALA A 428 -33.33 0.54 5.04
N LEU A 429 -33.92 -0.63 5.31
CA LEU A 429 -35.01 -1.21 4.53
C LEU A 429 -36.40 -0.63 4.88
N GLY A 430 -36.50 0.26 5.88
CA GLY A 430 -37.75 0.91 6.29
C GLY A 430 -38.64 0.10 7.25
N TYR A 431 -38.06 -0.75 8.10
CA TYR A 431 -38.78 -1.68 8.99
C TYR A 431 -38.87 -1.26 10.47
N THR A 432 -38.32 -0.11 10.86
CA THR A 432 -38.42 0.35 12.26
C THR A 432 -39.85 0.79 12.62
N GLU A 433 -40.27 0.45 13.85
CA GLU A 433 -41.66 0.47 14.33
C GLU A 433 -42.25 1.88 14.57
N GLU A 434 -43.51 2.06 14.18
CA GLU A 434 -44.50 2.74 15.03
C GLU A 434 -45.32 1.65 15.76
N GLY A 435 -45.00 1.39 17.04
CA GLY A 435 -45.91 0.67 17.95
C GLY A 435 -45.79 -0.85 18.10
N GLY A 436 -44.60 -1.46 18.08
CA GLY A 436 -44.44 -2.82 18.62
C GLY A 436 -44.79 -3.99 17.69
N ARG A 437 -45.00 -3.76 16.38
CA ARG A 437 -45.17 -4.83 15.39
C ARG A 437 -44.28 -4.60 14.17
N PRO A 438 -43.48 -5.59 13.75
CA PRO A 438 -42.65 -5.47 12.55
C PRO A 438 -43.53 -5.36 11.31
N ARG A 439 -43.20 -4.42 10.38
CA ARG A 439 -43.72 -4.47 9.01
C ARG A 439 -43.30 -5.81 8.40
N THR A 440 -44.24 -6.57 7.86
CA THR A 440 -44.00 -7.93 7.33
C THR A 440 -43.66 -7.96 5.83
N GLU A 441 -43.48 -6.81 5.19
CA GLU A 441 -43.35 -6.70 3.73
C GLU A 441 -41.99 -6.15 3.31
N TRP A 442 -41.25 -6.94 2.51
CA TRP A 442 -39.99 -6.54 1.88
C TRP A 442 -40.19 -5.46 0.82
N PRO A 443 -39.23 -4.51 0.67
CA PRO A 443 -39.35 -3.44 -0.31
C PRO A 443 -39.64 -4.03 -1.70
N GLU A 444 -40.76 -3.63 -2.28
CA GLU A 444 -41.22 -4.14 -3.56
C GLU A 444 -40.59 -3.37 -4.72
N VAL A 445 -40.16 -4.08 -5.75
CA VAL A 445 -40.10 -3.51 -7.09
C VAL A 445 -41.49 -3.72 -7.69
N ALA A 446 -42.30 -2.67 -7.75
CA ALA A 446 -43.65 -2.75 -8.30
C ALA A 446 -43.61 -3.32 -9.74
N PRO A 447 -44.61 -4.09 -10.19
CA PRO A 447 -44.69 -4.55 -11.58
C PRO A 447 -44.72 -3.33 -12.52
N GLY A 448 -43.65 -3.12 -13.30
CA GLY A 448 -43.46 -1.93 -14.14
C GLY A 448 -42.73 -0.73 -13.48
N GLY A 449 -42.23 -0.89 -12.25
CA GLY A 449 -41.43 0.11 -11.52
C GLY A 449 -39.93 0.09 -11.84
N GLU A 450 -39.15 0.92 -11.15
CA GLU A 450 -37.69 1.01 -11.35
C GLU A 450 -36.99 -0.34 -11.10
N PRO A 451 -35.99 -0.75 -11.92
CA PRO A 451 -35.33 -2.05 -11.81
C PRO A 451 -34.67 -2.35 -10.45
N VAL A 452 -34.41 -1.32 -9.64
CA VAL A 452 -33.79 -1.37 -8.33
C VAL A 452 -34.58 -0.46 -7.38
N ASN A 453 -35.01 -0.98 -6.23
CA ASN A 453 -35.64 -0.20 -5.16
C ASN A 453 -34.87 -0.43 -3.86
N TYR A 454 -34.48 0.65 -3.17
CA TYR A 454 -33.66 0.56 -1.96
C TYR A 454 -33.90 1.75 -1.03
N GLY A 455 -33.66 1.54 0.26
CA GLY A 455 -33.49 2.59 1.23
C GLY A 455 -32.04 2.72 1.65
N ALA A 456 -31.68 3.89 2.18
CA ALA A 456 -30.35 4.15 2.71
C ALA A 456 -30.47 4.88 4.04
N SER A 457 -29.65 4.49 5.01
CA SER A 457 -29.56 5.10 6.33
C SER A 457 -28.08 5.28 6.72
N TYR A 458 -27.83 6.13 7.71
CA TYR A 458 -26.50 6.31 8.29
C TYR A 458 -26.38 5.51 9.58
N ASP A 459 -25.36 4.66 9.68
CA ASP A 459 -25.06 3.89 10.89
C ASP A 459 -24.28 4.76 11.89
N GLY A 460 -24.94 5.77 12.47
CA GLY A 460 -24.56 6.56 13.67
C GLY A 460 -23.23 7.33 13.68
N GLU A 461 -22.22 6.92 12.90
CA GLU A 461 -20.83 7.29 13.11
C GLU A 461 -20.02 7.56 11.83
N THR A 462 -20.51 7.31 10.59
CA THR A 462 -20.00 7.89 9.29
C THR A 462 -20.31 7.07 8.02
N ALA A 463 -20.81 5.84 8.13
CA ALA A 463 -21.03 4.98 6.95
C ALA A 463 -22.48 5.03 6.44
N LEU A 464 -22.65 5.16 5.13
CA LEU A 464 -23.92 4.94 4.46
C LEU A 464 -24.18 3.43 4.35
N VAL A 465 -25.33 3.01 4.81
CA VAL A 465 -25.87 1.65 4.75
C VAL A 465 -27.00 1.68 3.73
N ALA A 466 -26.89 0.90 2.66
CA ALA A 466 -27.93 0.80 1.63
C ALA A 466 -28.40 -0.65 1.47
N ALA A 467 -29.70 -0.87 1.50
CA ALA A 467 -30.30 -2.19 1.31
C ALA A 467 -31.62 -2.10 0.55
N GLY A 468 -31.89 -3.11 -0.27
CA GLY A 468 -33.03 -3.08 -1.17
C GLY A 468 -33.25 -4.35 -1.98
N ALA A 469 -34.16 -4.25 -2.95
CA ALA A 469 -34.54 -5.31 -3.86
C ALA A 469 -34.26 -4.93 -5.31
N VAL A 470 -33.92 -5.93 -6.12
CA VAL A 470 -33.81 -5.81 -7.57
C VAL A 470 -34.83 -6.72 -8.25
N GLY A 471 -35.35 -6.23 -9.39
CA GLY A 471 -36.30 -6.98 -10.22
C GLY A 471 -35.65 -8.14 -10.99
N PRO A 472 -36.46 -9.03 -11.61
CA PRO A 472 -35.98 -10.25 -12.25
C PRO A 472 -35.11 -9.99 -13.48
N ALA A 473 -35.25 -8.82 -14.10
CA ALA A 473 -34.46 -8.41 -15.26
C ALA A 473 -33.00 -8.08 -14.89
N VAL A 474 -32.73 -7.64 -13.65
CA VAL A 474 -31.40 -7.28 -13.19
C VAL A 474 -30.62 -8.56 -12.89
N GLN A 475 -29.62 -8.88 -13.72
CA GLN A 475 -28.74 -10.04 -13.52
C GLN A 475 -27.45 -9.70 -12.78
N ARG A 476 -27.05 -8.43 -12.79
CA ARG A 476 -25.83 -7.97 -12.13
C ARG A 476 -26.04 -6.57 -11.57
N LEU A 477 -25.70 -6.39 -10.30
CA LEU A 477 -25.75 -5.10 -9.62
C LEU A 477 -24.31 -4.69 -9.28
N VAL A 478 -23.94 -3.46 -9.60
CA VAL A 478 -22.58 -2.95 -9.44
C VAL A 478 -22.63 -1.64 -8.66
N LEU A 479 -21.82 -1.56 -7.62
CA LEU A 479 -21.53 -0.31 -6.94
C LEU A 479 -20.34 0.35 -7.63
N ALA A 480 -20.55 1.53 -8.22
CA ALA A 480 -19.50 2.37 -8.76
C ALA A 480 -19.19 3.49 -7.76
N THR A 481 -18.00 3.45 -7.14
CA THR A 481 -17.55 4.54 -6.27
C THR A 481 -16.96 5.64 -7.15
N SER A 482 -17.71 6.70 -7.47
CA SER A 482 -17.38 7.77 -8.43
C SER A 482 -17.13 7.29 -9.87
N ALA A 483 -17.33 8.14 -10.88
CA ALA A 483 -17.07 7.71 -12.26
C ALA A 483 -15.57 7.34 -12.47
N GLY A 484 -15.33 6.13 -12.99
CA GLY A 484 -13.97 5.61 -13.18
C GLY A 484 -13.24 5.16 -11.90
N GLY A 485 -13.88 5.21 -10.73
CA GLY A 485 -13.38 4.52 -9.54
C GLY A 485 -13.66 3.01 -9.57
N PRO A 486 -13.19 2.27 -8.55
CA PRO A 486 -13.39 0.83 -8.47
C PRO A 486 -14.88 0.48 -8.49
N ARG A 487 -15.20 -0.57 -9.23
CA ARG A 487 -16.54 -1.13 -9.36
C ARG A 487 -16.59 -2.42 -8.56
N TYR A 488 -17.58 -2.52 -7.69
CA TYR A 488 -17.77 -3.67 -6.84
C TYR A 488 -19.05 -4.37 -7.23
N ASP A 489 -18.97 -5.65 -7.59
CA ASP A 489 -20.15 -6.48 -7.77
C ASP A 489 -20.87 -6.63 -6.43
N VAL A 490 -22.12 -6.19 -6.39
CA VAL A 490 -22.97 -6.30 -5.20
C VAL A 490 -23.64 -7.68 -5.26
N PRO A 491 -23.39 -8.56 -4.27
CA PRO A 491 -24.04 -9.86 -4.21
C PRO A 491 -25.56 -9.72 -4.14
N LEU A 492 -26.25 -10.51 -4.95
CA LEU A 492 -27.70 -10.61 -4.95
C LEU A 492 -28.11 -11.92 -4.29
N THR A 493 -28.97 -11.85 -3.28
CA THR A 493 -29.45 -13.04 -2.56
C THR A 493 -30.91 -13.32 -2.86
N ALA A 494 -31.33 -14.58 -2.73
CA ALA A 494 -32.71 -14.98 -2.94
C ALA A 494 -33.65 -14.22 -1.99
N SER A 495 -34.74 -13.69 -2.54
CA SER A 495 -35.85 -13.14 -1.76
C SER A 495 -36.85 -14.24 -1.46
N PRO A 496 -37.58 -14.17 -0.32
CA PRO A 496 -38.75 -15.03 -0.08
C PRO A 496 -39.85 -14.89 -1.14
N ARG A 497 -39.83 -13.83 -1.95
CA ARG A 497 -40.80 -13.59 -3.02
C ARG A 497 -40.24 -14.00 -4.39
N PRO A 498 -41.02 -14.73 -5.22
CA PRO A 498 -40.59 -15.12 -6.55
C PRO A 498 -40.27 -13.91 -7.44
N GLY A 499 -39.11 -13.95 -8.11
CA GLY A 499 -38.74 -12.95 -9.12
C GLY A 499 -38.01 -11.72 -8.59
N THR A 500 -37.82 -11.55 -7.28
CA THR A 500 -36.98 -10.48 -6.72
C THR A 500 -35.74 -11.04 -6.03
N ARG A 501 -34.67 -10.24 -5.97
CA ARG A 501 -33.45 -10.56 -5.21
C ARG A 501 -33.07 -9.40 -4.33
N LEU A 502 -32.48 -9.70 -3.17
CA LEU A 502 -32.12 -8.71 -2.16
C LEU A 502 -30.63 -8.38 -2.21
N PHE A 503 -30.28 -7.16 -1.79
CA PHE A 503 -28.89 -6.74 -1.59
C PHE A 503 -28.76 -5.85 -0.35
N ALA A 504 -27.55 -5.86 0.23
CA ALA A 504 -27.14 -4.93 1.28
C ALA A 504 -25.66 -4.60 1.14
N LEU A 505 -25.31 -3.34 1.37
CA LEU A 505 -23.94 -2.83 1.28
C LEU A 505 -23.72 -1.65 2.23
N SER A 506 -22.52 -1.55 2.77
CA SER A 506 -22.07 -0.39 3.57
C SER A 506 -20.89 0.30 2.90
N ILE A 507 -20.91 1.63 2.87
CA ILE A 507 -19.87 2.48 2.27
C ILE A 507 -19.56 3.63 3.22
N THR A 508 -18.27 3.83 3.54
CA THR A 508 -17.82 4.87 4.47
C THR A 508 -17.69 6.28 3.87
N ASP A 509 -17.94 6.48 2.57
CA ASP A 509 -18.02 7.77 1.87
C ASP A 509 -18.97 7.66 0.67
N ALA A 510 -20.18 8.21 0.81
CA ALA A 510 -21.27 8.10 -0.17
C ALA A 510 -21.43 9.31 -1.08
N SER A 511 -20.55 10.31 -0.96
CA SER A 511 -20.65 11.60 -1.68
C SER A 511 -20.69 11.47 -3.22
N SER A 512 -20.33 10.30 -3.78
CA SER A 512 -20.33 10.03 -5.22
C SER A 512 -20.55 8.55 -5.58
N ALA A 513 -21.33 7.81 -4.80
CA ALA A 513 -21.61 6.39 -5.07
C ALA A 513 -22.85 6.20 -5.97
N ASP A 514 -22.71 5.38 -7.01
CA ASP A 514 -23.80 5.03 -7.93
C ASP A 514 -24.06 3.51 -7.93
N LEU A 515 -25.33 3.12 -7.97
CA LEU A 515 -25.74 1.74 -8.21
C LEU A 515 -26.10 1.56 -9.68
N LEU A 516 -25.44 0.61 -10.34
CA LEU A 516 -25.62 0.28 -11.74
C LEU A 516 -26.19 -1.13 -11.86
N ALA A 517 -27.38 -1.25 -12.43
CA ALA A 517 -28.05 -2.54 -12.65
C ALA A 517 -27.97 -2.93 -14.13
N TYR A 518 -27.62 -4.18 -14.41
CA TYR A 518 -27.43 -4.71 -15.76
C TYR A 518 -28.29 -5.94 -16.04
N ASP A 519 -28.70 -6.14 -17.29
CA ASP A 519 -29.40 -7.34 -17.77
C ASP A 519 -28.43 -8.50 -18.06
N ALA A 520 -28.98 -9.65 -18.48
CA ALA A 520 -28.19 -10.85 -18.84
C ALA A 520 -27.22 -10.63 -20.02
N ALA A 521 -27.52 -9.66 -20.89
CA ALA A 521 -26.70 -9.30 -22.04
C ALA A 521 -25.66 -8.19 -21.71
N GLY A 522 -25.61 -7.74 -20.45
CA GLY A 522 -24.72 -6.67 -20.00
C GLY A 522 -25.18 -5.26 -20.35
N ARG A 523 -26.44 -5.07 -20.75
CA ARG A 523 -27.04 -3.74 -20.99
C ARG A 523 -27.45 -3.09 -19.67
N LEU A 524 -27.16 -1.80 -19.53
CA LEU A 524 -27.52 -1.03 -18.35
C LEU A 524 -29.05 -0.82 -18.28
N LEU A 525 -29.66 -1.28 -17.20
CA LEU A 525 -31.10 -1.18 -16.92
C LEU A 525 -31.44 0.02 -16.03
N CYS A 526 -30.63 0.30 -14.99
CA CYS A 526 -30.76 1.48 -14.14
C CYS A 526 -29.38 2.04 -13.82
N HIS A 527 -29.28 3.36 -13.82
CA HIS A 527 -28.22 4.13 -13.17
C HIS A 527 -28.87 4.91 -12.04
N CYS A 528 -28.72 4.41 -10.82
CA CYS A 528 -29.42 4.94 -9.67
C CYS A 528 -28.38 5.75 -8.85
N GLY A 529 -28.38 7.09 -8.98
CA GLY A 529 -27.31 7.98 -8.47
C GLY A 529 -27.74 9.31 -7.84
N GLY A 530 -26.91 9.82 -6.92
CA GLY A 530 -26.75 11.25 -6.58
C GLY A 530 -27.71 11.94 -5.59
N GLY A 531 -28.90 11.41 -5.30
CA GLY A 531 -29.84 12.03 -4.34
C GLY A 531 -30.45 11.09 -3.31
N LYS A 532 -30.62 9.80 -3.66
CA LYS A 532 -31.17 8.76 -2.75
C LYS A 532 -30.12 8.11 -1.85
N LEU A 533 -28.83 8.15 -2.22
CA LEU A 533 -27.71 7.62 -1.43
C LEU A 533 -27.01 8.70 -0.57
N SER A 534 -27.25 9.99 -0.83
CA SER A 534 -26.60 11.07 -0.07
C SER A 534 -27.27 11.38 1.26
N GLY A 535 -28.48 10.86 1.51
CA GLY A 535 -29.35 11.29 2.60
C GLY A 535 -29.82 12.74 2.38
N SER A 536 -31.12 12.97 2.44
CA SER A 536 -31.64 14.30 2.78
C SER A 536 -31.51 14.52 4.28
#